data_AF-R5VCV0-F1
#
_entry.id   AF-R5VCV0-F1
#
_cell.length_a   1.000
_cell.length_b   1.000
_cell.length_c   1.000
_cell.angle_alpha   90.00
_cell.angle_beta   90.00
_cell.angle_gamma   90.00
#
_symmetry.space_group_name_H-M   'P 1'
#
loop_
_entity.id
_entity.type
_entity.pdbx_description
1 polymer ?
#
loop_
_entity_poly.entity_id
_entity_poly.type
_entity_poly.pdbx_seq_one_letter_code
_entity_poly.pdbx_strand_id
1 'polypeptide(L)'
;MRSVLKACDLEDRFPILAVENNCIVSKDADITVAFEVELPELYTVTAAEYEAIHGTWVKAMKVLPNYSVVYKQDWFVKENYRSEGNGTESFLSRSYERHFNERPYLRHRCFLYLTKTTRERARRRSDAPVSQAPLFPVPDKDHTRTCPPPQ
;
A
#
# COMPACT_ATOMS: atom_id res chain seq x y z
N MET A 1 3.57 -38.19 -12.85
CA MET A 1 4.88 -37.59 -12.52
C MET A 1 4.64 -36.45 -11.55
N ARG A 2 5.03 -36.57 -10.28
CA ARG A 2 4.99 -35.46 -9.31
C ARG A 2 6.20 -34.57 -9.60
N SER A 3 5.99 -33.30 -9.91
CA SER A 3 7.10 -32.35 -9.99
C SER A 3 7.65 -32.13 -8.59
N VAL A 4 8.86 -32.62 -8.35
CA VAL A 4 9.60 -32.26 -7.15
C VAL A 4 10.06 -30.82 -7.38
N LEU A 5 9.39 -29.85 -6.74
CA LEU A 5 9.86 -28.47 -6.74
C LEU A 5 11.25 -28.49 -6.08
N LYS A 6 12.29 -28.13 -6.85
CA LYS A 6 13.62 -27.87 -6.30
C LYS A 6 13.46 -26.85 -5.18
N ALA A 7 13.99 -27.17 -4.00
CA ALA A 7 14.21 -26.17 -2.97
C ALA A 7 15.15 -25.12 -3.57
N CYS A 8 14.64 -23.91 -3.76
CA CYS A 8 15.41 -22.74 -4.16
C CYS A 8 15.32 -21.76 -3.00
N ASP A 9 16.41 -21.07 -2.73
CA ASP A 9 16.44 -20.04 -1.71
C ASP A 9 15.48 -18.91 -2.09
N LEU A 10 14.86 -18.31 -1.07
CA LEU A 10 13.84 -17.29 -1.27
C LEU A 10 14.40 -16.08 -2.06
N GLU A 11 15.68 -15.77 -1.84
CA GLU A 11 16.45 -14.73 -2.53
C GLU A 11 16.49 -14.96 -4.05
N ASP A 12 16.60 -16.20 -4.51
CA ASP A 12 16.58 -16.52 -5.94
C ASP A 12 15.22 -16.23 -6.58
N ARG A 13 14.14 -16.37 -5.80
CA ARG A 13 12.76 -16.15 -6.27
C ARG A 13 12.28 -14.71 -6.14
N PHE A 14 12.91 -13.90 -5.30
CA PHE A 14 12.54 -12.49 -5.18
C PHE A 14 12.80 -11.72 -6.49
N PRO A 15 11.84 -10.91 -6.97
CA PRO A 15 11.98 -10.17 -8.22
C PRO A 15 12.88 -8.92 -8.08
N ILE A 16 13.14 -8.48 -6.85
CA ILE A 16 14.00 -7.33 -6.56
C ILE A 16 15.46 -7.79 -6.58
N LEU A 17 16.30 -7.06 -7.31
CA LEU A 17 17.75 -7.26 -7.33
C LEU A 17 18.43 -6.47 -6.21
N ALA A 18 18.16 -5.17 -6.14
CA ALA A 18 18.77 -4.26 -5.18
C ALA A 18 17.93 -2.99 -4.99
N VAL A 19 18.22 -2.25 -3.93
CA VAL A 19 17.70 -0.89 -3.71
C VAL A 19 18.90 0.04 -3.65
N GLU A 20 19.04 0.90 -4.66
CA GLU A 20 20.17 1.80 -4.83
C GLU A 20 19.67 3.19 -5.20
N ASN A 21 20.28 4.24 -4.66
CA ASN A 21 19.94 5.65 -4.98
C ASN A 21 18.43 5.94 -4.88
N ASN A 22 17.78 5.44 -3.84
CA ASN A 22 16.33 5.58 -3.62
C ASN A 22 15.45 4.98 -4.75
N CYS A 23 16.02 4.10 -5.56
CA CYS A 23 15.35 3.38 -6.63
C CYS A 23 15.37 1.87 -6.34
N ILE A 24 14.29 1.19 -6.66
CA ILE A 24 14.21 -0.26 -6.65
C ILE A 24 14.65 -0.75 -8.03
N VAL A 25 15.66 -1.62 -8.06
CA VAL A 25 16.14 -2.28 -9.26
C VAL A 25 15.63 -3.71 -9.27
N SER A 26 14.86 -4.07 -10.28
CA SER A 26 14.41 -5.44 -10.50
C SER A 26 15.55 -6.31 -11.06
N LYS A 27 15.50 -7.63 -10.88
CA LYS A 27 16.42 -8.58 -11.55
C LYS A 27 16.38 -8.48 -13.07
N ASP A 28 15.26 -8.03 -13.60
CA ASP A 28 15.10 -7.74 -15.02
C ASP A 28 15.73 -6.39 -15.41
N ALA A 29 16.36 -5.64 -14.51
CA ALA A 29 16.89 -4.28 -14.74
C ALA A 29 15.80 -3.24 -15.07
N ASP A 30 14.58 -3.45 -14.56
CA ASP A 30 13.57 -2.39 -14.49
C ASP A 30 13.83 -1.51 -13.27
N ILE A 31 13.71 -0.19 -13.45
CA ILE A 31 13.98 0.80 -12.40
C ILE A 31 12.64 1.35 -11.92
N THR A 32 12.38 1.25 -10.62
CA THR A 32 11.14 1.75 -10.00
C THR A 32 11.46 2.78 -8.93
N VAL A 33 10.78 3.93 -9.00
CA VAL A 33 10.78 4.92 -7.93
C VAL A 33 9.44 4.85 -7.21
N ALA A 34 9.46 4.85 -5.88
CA ALA A 34 8.27 4.81 -5.03
C ALA A 34 8.07 6.15 -4.32
N PHE A 35 6.84 6.63 -4.32
CA PHE A 35 6.43 7.86 -3.64
C PHE A 35 5.27 7.56 -2.70
N GLU A 36 5.25 8.18 -1.53
CA GLU A 36 4.04 8.30 -0.72
C GLU A 36 3.31 9.58 -1.17
N VAL A 37 2.01 9.44 -1.44
CA VAL A 37 1.16 10.52 -1.94
C VAL A 37 0.16 10.91 -0.86
N GLU A 38 0.21 12.17 -0.47
CA GLU A 38 -0.82 12.78 0.36
C GLU A 38 -1.98 13.22 -0.55
N LEU A 39 -3.16 12.66 -0.31
CA LEU A 39 -4.38 12.99 -1.02
C LEU A 39 -5.36 13.66 -0.05
N PRO A 40 -6.13 14.65 -0.52
CA PRO A 40 -7.14 15.28 0.33
C PRO A 40 -8.20 14.26 0.75
N GLU A 41 -8.70 14.43 1.97
CA GLU A 41 -9.75 13.56 2.51
C GLU A 41 -11.03 13.66 1.67
N LEU A 42 -11.80 12.57 1.63
CA LEU A 42 -13.05 12.51 0.88
C LEU A 42 -13.97 13.68 1.29
N TYR A 43 -14.48 14.42 0.30
CA TYR A 43 -15.40 15.56 0.47
C TYR A 43 -14.84 16.80 1.15
N THR A 44 -13.51 16.93 1.29
CA THR A 44 -12.89 18.16 1.82
C THR A 44 -12.61 19.23 0.76
N VAL A 45 -12.68 18.86 -0.52
CA VAL A 45 -12.35 19.74 -1.65
C VAL A 45 -13.59 20.21 -2.40
N THR A 46 -13.52 21.43 -2.92
CA THR A 46 -14.52 21.98 -3.84
C THR A 46 -14.45 21.31 -5.21
N ALA A 47 -15.51 21.43 -6.01
CA ALA A 47 -15.53 20.88 -7.37
C ALA A 47 -14.41 21.43 -8.27
N ALA A 48 -14.09 22.73 -8.13
CA ALA A 48 -13.02 23.36 -8.90
C ALA A 48 -11.63 22.81 -8.53
N GLU A 49 -11.37 22.59 -7.25
CA GLU A 49 -10.12 21.98 -6.77
C GLU A 49 -9.99 20.52 -7.22
N TYR A 50 -11.10 19.77 -7.18
CA TYR A 50 -11.13 18.40 -7.67
C TYR A 50 -10.74 18.32 -9.16
N GLU A 51 -11.31 19.18 -10.01
CA GLU A 51 -10.96 19.24 -11.43
C GLU A 51 -9.50 19.64 -11.65
N ALA A 52 -8.96 20.55 -10.85
CA ALA A 52 -7.55 20.92 -10.91
C ALA A 52 -6.62 19.73 -10.56
N ILE A 53 -6.95 18.97 -9.51
CA ILE A 53 -6.22 17.76 -9.11
C ILE A 53 -6.30 16.71 -10.22
N HIS A 54 -7.50 16.44 -10.74
CA HIS A 54 -7.70 15.50 -11.83
C HIS A 54 -6.90 15.89 -13.08
N GLY A 55 -6.98 17.16 -13.49
CA GLY A 55 -6.22 17.68 -14.62
C GLY A 55 -4.71 17.57 -14.42
N THR A 56 -4.21 17.73 -13.20
CA THR A 56 -2.80 17.54 -12.86
C THR A 56 -2.37 16.08 -13.04
N TRP A 57 -3.17 15.13 -12.56
CA TRP A 57 -2.92 13.69 -12.78
C TRP A 57 -2.89 13.32 -14.26
N VAL A 58 -3.84 13.82 -15.04
CA VAL A 58 -3.90 13.58 -16.49
C VAL A 58 -2.65 14.13 -17.19
N LYS A 59 -2.22 15.35 -16.84
CA LYS A 59 -0.97 15.93 -17.38
C LYS A 59 0.24 15.10 -16.98
N ALA A 60 0.36 14.73 -15.70
CA ALA A 60 1.47 13.92 -15.19
C ALA A 60 1.59 12.59 -15.94
N MET A 61 0.47 11.88 -16.17
CA MET A 61 0.48 10.63 -16.94
C MET A 61 0.88 10.85 -18.41
N LYS A 62 0.46 11.96 -19.03
CA LYS A 62 0.78 12.25 -20.44
C LYS A 62 2.24 12.62 -20.69
N VAL A 63 2.91 13.23 -19.72
CA VAL A 63 4.33 13.65 -19.87
C VAL A 63 5.31 12.51 -19.62
N LEU A 64 4.83 11.36 -19.14
CA LEU A 64 5.70 10.22 -18.88
C LEU A 64 6.33 9.71 -20.19
N PRO A 65 7.65 9.43 -20.20
CA PRO A 65 8.31 8.84 -21.36
C PRO A 65 7.71 7.50 -21.75
N ASN A 66 7.96 7.06 -22.99
CA ASN A 66 7.55 5.74 -23.46
C ASN A 66 8.03 4.63 -22.51
N TYR A 67 7.20 3.57 -22.40
CA TYR A 67 7.49 2.40 -21.56
C TYR A 67 7.60 2.72 -20.06
N SER A 68 6.83 3.71 -19.61
CA SER A 68 6.57 3.93 -18.19
C SER A 68 5.35 3.14 -17.76
N VAL A 69 5.43 2.50 -16.60
CA VAL A 69 4.30 1.90 -15.91
C VAL A 69 4.05 2.71 -14.65
N VAL A 70 2.82 3.17 -14.46
CA VAL A 70 2.37 3.83 -13.24
C VAL A 70 1.53 2.82 -12.47
N TYR A 71 1.89 2.57 -11.22
CA TYR A 71 1.13 1.72 -10.33
C TYR A 71 0.78 2.50 -9.06
N LYS A 72 -0.52 2.67 -8.82
CA LYS A 72 -1.05 3.32 -7.61
C LYS A 72 -1.58 2.24 -6.68
N GLN A 73 -1.14 2.28 -5.43
CA GLN A 73 -1.54 1.33 -4.40
C GLN A 73 -2.13 2.06 -3.19
N ASP A 74 -3.39 1.79 -2.90
CA ASP A 74 -4.10 2.37 -1.76
C ASP A 74 -4.20 1.37 -0.63
N TRP A 75 -3.66 1.73 0.53
CA TRP A 75 -3.73 0.95 1.75
C TRP A 75 -4.73 1.58 2.70
N PHE A 76 -5.68 0.76 3.16
CA PHE A 76 -6.71 1.17 4.09
C PHE A 76 -6.59 0.33 5.36
N VAL A 77 -6.20 0.97 6.46
CA VAL A 77 -6.00 0.31 7.75
C VAL A 77 -6.98 0.90 8.76
N LYS A 78 -7.71 0.03 9.45
CA LYS A 78 -8.59 0.47 10.54
C LYS A 78 -7.72 0.86 11.74
N GLU A 79 -7.79 2.13 12.12
CA GLU A 79 -7.09 2.68 13.27
C GLU A 79 -8.07 3.40 14.18
N ASN A 80 -7.73 3.53 15.46
CA ASN A 80 -8.56 4.24 16.42
C ASN A 80 -7.94 5.61 16.66
N TYR A 81 -8.76 6.65 16.62
CA TYR A 81 -8.30 8.01 16.90
C TYR A 81 -7.82 8.10 18.36
N ARG A 82 -6.61 8.65 18.54
CA ARG A 82 -6.03 8.96 19.85
C ARG A 82 -5.87 10.47 19.93
N SER A 83 -6.45 11.08 20.96
CA SER A 83 -6.23 12.51 21.23
C SER A 83 -4.81 12.72 21.75
N GLU A 84 -4.01 13.53 21.06
CA GLU A 84 -2.72 14.02 21.58
C GLU A 84 -2.99 15.29 22.39
N GLY A 85 -3.46 15.13 23.62
CA GLY A 85 -3.88 16.25 24.46
C GLY A 85 -2.69 16.97 25.11
N ASN A 86 -2.39 18.19 24.67
CA ASN A 86 -1.26 19.00 25.16
C ASN A 86 -1.58 19.79 26.44
N GLY A 87 -2.76 19.63 27.03
CA GLY A 87 -3.19 20.33 28.26
C GLY A 87 -3.50 21.83 28.08
N THR A 88 -3.14 22.45 26.95
CA THR A 88 -3.39 23.88 26.62
C THR A 88 -4.52 24.07 25.60
N GLU A 89 -5.49 23.15 25.58
CA GLU A 89 -6.55 23.13 24.56
C GLU A 89 -7.80 23.94 24.95
N SER A 90 -8.41 24.60 23.97
CA SER A 90 -9.67 25.33 24.14
C SER A 90 -10.83 24.41 24.54
N PHE A 91 -11.88 24.94 25.17
CA PHE A 91 -13.07 24.16 25.56
C PHE A 91 -13.66 23.35 24.40
N LEU A 92 -13.68 23.93 23.19
CA LEU A 92 -14.20 23.26 22.00
C LEU A 92 -13.26 22.13 21.57
N SER A 93 -11.95 22.37 21.48
CA SER A 93 -10.96 21.35 21.12
C SER A 93 -11.05 20.14 22.04
N ARG A 94 -11.12 20.37 23.36
CA ARG A 94 -11.30 19.31 24.36
C ARG A 94 -12.61 18.53 24.20
N SER A 95 -13.69 19.18 23.77
CA SER A 95 -14.97 18.52 23.48
C SER A 95 -14.89 17.66 22.21
N TYR A 96 -14.19 18.15 21.17
CA TYR A 96 -13.94 17.44 19.93
C TYR A 96 -13.07 16.20 20.18
N GLU A 97 -11.95 16.35 20.87
CA GLU A 97 -11.06 15.24 21.24
C GLU A 97 -11.82 14.14 21.97
N ARG A 98 -12.63 14.49 22.98
CA ARG A 98 -13.44 13.52 23.74
C ARG A 98 -14.52 12.86 22.88
N HIS A 99 -15.13 13.60 21.95
CA HIS A 99 -16.18 13.07 21.08
C HIS A 99 -15.66 12.01 20.11
N PHE A 100 -14.41 12.18 19.63
CA PHE A 100 -13.79 11.28 18.66
C PHE A 100 -12.80 10.29 19.28
N ASN A 101 -12.51 10.40 20.57
CA ASN A 101 -11.60 9.48 21.25
C ASN A 101 -12.06 8.03 21.05
N GLU A 102 -11.12 7.17 20.66
CA GLU A 102 -11.31 5.74 20.36
C GLU A 102 -12.26 5.41 19.20
N ARG A 103 -12.77 6.41 18.46
CA ARG A 103 -13.58 6.10 17.28
C ARG A 103 -12.70 5.47 16.19
N PRO A 104 -13.14 4.33 15.63
CA PRO A 104 -12.43 3.73 14.52
C PRO A 104 -12.61 4.56 13.25
N TYR A 105 -11.51 4.84 12.56
CA TYR A 105 -11.50 5.42 11.23
C TYR A 105 -10.64 4.55 10.30
N LEU A 106 -10.82 4.76 8.99
CA LEU A 106 -10.04 4.07 7.98
C LEU A 106 -8.89 4.98 7.58
N ARG A 107 -7.68 4.73 8.10
CA ARG A 107 -6.49 5.46 7.67
C ARG A 107 -6.14 5.02 6.25
N HIS A 108 -6.09 5.99 5.35
CA HIS A 108 -5.66 5.80 3.98
C HIS A 108 -4.19 6.20 3.82
N ARG A 109 -3.41 5.34 3.17
CA ARG A 109 -2.07 5.67 2.68
C ARG A 109 -2.01 5.32 1.21
N CYS A 110 -1.54 6.24 0.39
CA CYS A 110 -1.41 6.02 -1.04
C CYS A 110 0.07 5.97 -1.43
N PHE A 111 0.46 4.90 -2.09
CA PHE A 111 1.79 4.77 -2.69
C PHE A 111 1.69 4.82 -4.21
N LEU A 112 2.61 5.55 -4.83
CA LEU A 112 2.74 5.66 -6.27
C LEU A 112 4.10 5.11 -6.69
N TYR A 113 4.07 4.10 -7.54
CA TYR A 113 5.25 3.48 -8.12
C TYR A 113 5.34 3.85 -9.59
N LEU A 114 6.47 4.44 -9.97
CA LEU A 114 6.79 4.75 -11.36
C LEU A 114 7.92 3.83 -11.82
N THR A 115 7.60 2.90 -12.70
CA THR A 115 8.55 1.94 -13.24
C THR A 115 8.93 2.28 -14.68
N LYS A 116 10.23 2.29 -14.95
CA LYS A 116 10.80 2.34 -16.30
C LYS A 116 11.15 0.93 -16.73
N THR A 117 10.50 0.50 -17.81
CA THR A 117 10.73 -0.81 -18.41
C THR A 117 11.11 -0.67 -19.89
N THR A 118 11.44 -1.79 -20.53
CA THR A 118 11.82 -1.83 -21.94
C THR A 118 10.60 -2.11 -22.83
N ARG A 119 10.70 -1.73 -24.11
CA ARG A 119 9.64 -1.95 -25.12
C ARG A 119 9.17 -3.40 -25.22
N GLU A 120 10.12 -4.33 -25.17
CA GLU A 120 9.85 -5.76 -25.30
C GLU A 120 9.10 -6.30 -24.09
N ARG A 121 9.41 -5.78 -22.90
CA ARG A 121 8.75 -6.16 -21.65
C ARG A 121 7.39 -5.54 -21.47
N ALA A 122 7.18 -4.29 -21.88
CA ALA A 122 5.86 -3.67 -21.87
C ALA A 122 4.81 -4.45 -22.69
N ARG A 123 5.25 -5.30 -23.62
CA ARG A 123 4.39 -6.20 -24.40
C ARG A 123 4.10 -7.54 -23.71
N ARG A 124 4.88 -7.93 -22.70
CA ARG A 124 4.63 -9.15 -21.92
C ARG A 124 3.39 -8.90 -21.06
N ARG A 125 2.38 -9.75 -21.21
CA ARG A 125 1.24 -9.79 -20.30
C ARG A 125 1.65 -10.57 -19.06
N SER A 126 1.33 -10.05 -17.89
CA SER A 126 1.46 -10.79 -16.64
C SER A 126 0.30 -11.79 -16.54
N ASP A 127 0.56 -13.06 -16.85
CA ASP A 127 -0.39 -14.18 -16.64
C ASP A 127 -0.42 -14.66 -15.18
N ALA A 128 0.15 -13.88 -14.25
CA ALA A 128 0.12 -14.21 -12.83
C ALA A 128 -1.18 -13.69 -12.21
N PRO A 129 -2.05 -14.55 -11.64
CA PRO A 129 -3.09 -14.07 -10.76
C PRO A 129 -2.39 -13.36 -9.60
N VAL A 130 -2.76 -12.10 -9.35
CA VAL A 130 -2.45 -11.42 -8.08
C VAL A 130 -2.96 -12.34 -6.98
N SER A 131 -2.06 -13.09 -6.35
CA SER A 131 -2.39 -13.83 -5.15
C SER A 131 -2.74 -12.77 -4.11
N GLN A 132 -4.04 -12.60 -3.86
CA GLN A 132 -4.53 -11.98 -2.64
C GLN A 132 -4.12 -12.90 -1.48
N ALA A 133 -2.83 -12.89 -1.13
CA ALA A 133 -2.39 -13.35 0.16
C ALA A 133 -2.80 -12.27 1.15
N PRO A 134 -3.67 -12.54 2.14
CA PRO A 134 -3.88 -11.60 3.22
C PRO A 134 -2.54 -11.40 3.93
N LEU A 135 -2.03 -10.17 3.90
CA LEU A 135 -0.84 -9.73 4.66
C LEU A 135 -1.14 -9.59 6.16
N PHE A 136 -2.35 -9.90 6.60
CA PHE A 136 -2.71 -9.92 8.01
C PHE A 136 -2.43 -11.30 8.61
N PRO A 137 -1.70 -11.41 9.73
CA PRO A 137 -1.77 -12.63 10.53
C PRO A 137 -3.24 -12.84 10.91
N VAL A 138 -3.78 -14.00 10.55
CA VAL A 138 -5.08 -14.45 11.06
C VAL A 138 -4.97 -14.42 12.58
N PRO A 139 -5.81 -13.67 13.31
CA PRO A 139 -5.79 -13.76 14.76
C PRO A 139 -6.12 -15.20 15.15
N ASP A 140 -5.23 -15.81 15.94
CA ASP A 140 -5.42 -17.15 16.50
C ASP A 140 -6.80 -17.21 17.16
N LYS A 141 -7.74 -17.90 16.52
CA LYS A 141 -9.02 -18.27 17.13
C LYS A 141 -8.82 -19.57 17.89
N ASP A 142 -9.07 -19.46 19.19
CA ASP A 142 -9.51 -20.53 20.09
C ASP A 142 -8.45 -21.55 20.56
N HIS A 143 -7.65 -21.12 21.55
CA HIS A 143 -7.12 -22.00 22.59
C HIS A 143 -8.20 -22.37 23.61
N THR A 144 -9.13 -23.25 23.21
CA THR A 144 -9.95 -24.05 24.15
C THR A 144 -10.15 -25.45 23.57
N ARG A 145 -9.05 -26.19 23.42
CA ARG A 145 -9.11 -27.66 23.39
C ARG A 145 -8.60 -28.18 24.73
N THR A 146 -9.54 -28.38 25.65
CA THR A 146 -9.35 -29.21 26.83
C THR A 146 -9.06 -30.65 26.38
N CYS A 147 -7.82 -31.11 26.56
CA CYS A 147 -7.51 -32.53 26.51
C CYS A 147 -8.11 -33.20 27.76
N PRO A 148 -8.88 -34.30 27.65
CA PRO A 148 -9.21 -35.08 28.82
C PRO A 148 -7.97 -35.84 29.31
N PRO A 149 -7.80 -36.03 30.64
CA PRO A 149 -6.65 -36.76 31.18
C PRO A 149 -6.77 -38.26 30.87
N PRO A 150 -5.64 -38.95 30.67
CA PRO A 150 -5.63 -40.38 30.40
C PRO A 150 -6.03 -41.19 31.64
N GLN A 151 -6.81 -42.25 31.43
CA GLN A 151 -6.97 -43.36 32.39
C GLN A 151 -5.77 -44.28 32.32
#